data_AF-F9EKP6-F1
#
_entry.id   AF-F9EKP6-F1
#
_cell.length_a   1.000
_cell.length_b   1.000
_cell.length_c   1.000
_cell.angle_alpha   90.00
_cell.angle_beta   90.00
_cell.angle_gamma   90.00
#
_symmetry.space_group_name_H-M   'P 1'
#
loop_
_entity.id
_entity.type
_entity.pdbx_description
1 polymer ?
#
loop_
_entity_poly.entity_id
_entity_poly.type
_entity_poly.pdbx_seq_one_letter_code
_entity_poly.pdbx_strand_id
1 'polypeptide(L)'
;MLLFVISLSTIYSATVTKSEPFFIKEIIWFVISVFVFVGVSLVDYRKYYKYSTAIYIFNILMLLSVLVIGTSRLGAKRWIDLGPLALQPSEFSKLLLIFTFSAYLINNYSDKYTGFKAMFMSFLHIFPVFFLIAIEPDLGTSLVIILIYGMLLFLNKLEWKCIATVFFTIAALIPISYKFLLKGYQKDRIDTFLNPELDALGTGWNITQSKIAIGSGKIFGKGFLNNTQGKLKYLPESHTDFIGSVFLEERGFLGGSMLLIIYIALLVQILYIADTTEDKFGRYICYGIATIFFFHIFVNMGMIMGIMPVTGLPLLLMSYGGSSLVFSFLILGVVQSVKIHRGNK
;
A
#
# COMPACT_ATOMS: atom_id res chain seq x y z
N MET A 1 -11.47 -11.46 7.07
CA MET A 1 -12.94 -11.65 7.08
C MET A 1 -13.66 -10.49 7.77
N LEU A 2 -13.43 -10.20 9.05
CA LEU A 2 -14.07 -9.08 9.74
C LEU A 2 -13.91 -7.73 9.00
N LEU A 3 -12.68 -7.36 8.60
CA LEU A 3 -12.40 -6.15 7.82
C LEU A 3 -13.19 -6.11 6.50
N PHE A 4 -13.33 -7.24 5.81
CA PHE A 4 -14.06 -7.31 4.55
C PHE A 4 -15.56 -7.07 4.75
N VAL A 5 -16.16 -7.60 5.82
CA VAL A 5 -17.58 -7.32 6.13
C VAL A 5 -17.80 -5.83 6.39
N ILE A 6 -16.88 -5.19 7.12
CA ILE A 6 -16.90 -3.74 7.37
C ILE A 6 -16.75 -2.97 6.05
N SER A 7 -15.79 -3.37 5.21
CA SER A 7 -15.55 -2.81 3.89
C SER A 7 -16.80 -2.89 3.01
N LEU A 8 -17.37 -4.08 2.86
CA LEU A 8 -18.53 -4.32 2.01
C LEU A 8 -19.75 -3.50 2.46
N SER A 9 -19.98 -3.39 3.77
CA SER A 9 -21.01 -2.51 4.34
C SER A 9 -20.75 -1.04 3.96
N THR A 10 -19.52 -0.57 4.08
CA THR A 10 -19.15 0.82 3.79
C THR A 10 -19.24 1.12 2.29
N ILE A 11 -18.76 0.21 1.44
CA ILE A 11 -18.82 0.32 -0.03
C ILE A 11 -20.27 0.37 -0.48
N TYR A 12 -21.14 -0.50 0.05
CA TYR A 12 -22.57 -0.43 -0.23
C TYR A 12 -23.10 0.97 0.07
N SER A 13 -22.85 1.46 1.29
CA SER A 13 -23.34 2.77 1.73
C SER A 13 -22.82 3.95 0.91
N ALA A 14 -21.55 3.90 0.50
CA ALA A 14 -20.90 4.91 -0.33
C ALA A 14 -21.38 4.90 -1.79
N THR A 15 -21.93 3.77 -2.26
CA THR A 15 -22.27 3.57 -3.69
C THR A 15 -23.77 3.40 -3.97
N VAL A 16 -24.64 3.39 -2.94
CA VAL A 16 -26.10 3.27 -3.10
C VAL A 16 -26.68 4.27 -4.12
N THR A 17 -26.13 5.48 -4.21
CA THR A 17 -26.62 6.53 -5.14
C THR A 17 -25.98 6.47 -6.53
N LYS A 18 -25.04 5.54 -6.76
CA LYS A 18 -24.37 5.35 -8.06
C LYS A 18 -25.12 4.31 -8.89
N SER A 19 -25.16 4.51 -10.20
CA SER A 19 -25.86 3.61 -11.14
C SER A 19 -25.14 2.27 -11.35
N GLU A 20 -23.83 2.22 -11.13
CA GLU A 20 -23.05 1.00 -11.28
C GLU A 20 -23.15 0.06 -10.07
N PRO A 21 -23.22 -1.26 -10.28
CA PRO A 21 -23.34 -2.25 -9.21
C PRO A 21 -21.98 -2.56 -8.53
N PHE A 22 -21.35 -1.56 -7.92
CA PHE A 22 -20.05 -1.69 -7.24
C PHE A 22 -20.03 -2.79 -6.19
N PHE A 23 -21.10 -2.93 -5.42
CA PHE A 23 -21.26 -3.96 -4.40
C PHE A 23 -21.15 -5.38 -4.98
N ILE A 24 -21.81 -5.65 -6.10
CA ILE A 24 -21.79 -6.98 -6.75
C ILE A 24 -20.39 -7.25 -7.29
N LYS A 25 -19.75 -6.26 -7.92
CA LYS A 25 -18.37 -6.37 -8.40
C LYS A 25 -17.42 -6.71 -7.26
N GLU A 26 -17.55 -6.03 -6.11
CA GLU A 26 -16.70 -6.27 -4.92
C GLU A 26 -16.85 -7.70 -4.37
N ILE A 27 -18.07 -8.25 -4.36
CA ILE A 27 -18.31 -9.65 -3.94
C ILE A 27 -17.60 -10.62 -4.89
N ILE A 28 -17.69 -10.41 -6.20
CA ILE A 28 -17.01 -11.26 -7.20
C ILE A 28 -15.49 -11.20 -6.96
N TRP A 29 -14.94 -10.01 -6.75
CA TRP A 29 -13.53 -9.83 -6.44
C TRP A 29 -13.10 -10.50 -5.15
N PHE A 30 -13.94 -10.46 -4.12
CA PHE A 30 -13.69 -11.15 -2.87
C PHE A 30 -13.62 -12.67 -3.06
N VAL A 31 -14.55 -13.25 -3.82
CA VAL A 31 -14.53 -14.69 -4.12
C VAL A 31 -13.23 -15.07 -4.83
N ILE A 32 -12.82 -14.31 -5.86
CA ILE A 32 -11.54 -14.51 -6.55
C ILE A 32 -10.36 -14.39 -5.57
N SER A 33 -10.38 -13.37 -4.71
CA SER A 33 -9.34 -13.11 -3.72
C SER A 33 -9.20 -14.23 -2.69
N VAL A 34 -10.30 -14.85 -2.27
CA VAL A 34 -10.29 -16.03 -1.38
C VAL A 34 -9.64 -17.22 -2.08
N PHE A 35 -9.95 -17.50 -3.34
CA PHE A 35 -9.27 -18.56 -4.10
C PHE A 35 -7.77 -18.30 -4.24
N VAL A 36 -7.37 -17.05 -4.51
CA VAL A 36 -5.95 -16.65 -4.57
C VAL A 36 -5.28 -16.86 -3.22
N PHE A 37 -5.90 -16.44 -2.12
CA PHE A 37 -5.38 -16.64 -0.77
C PHE A 37 -5.16 -18.13 -0.47
N VAL A 38 -6.16 -18.97 -0.73
CA VAL A 38 -6.06 -20.42 -0.50
C VAL A 38 -4.95 -21.01 -1.36
N GLY A 39 -4.95 -20.75 -2.67
CA GLY A 39 -3.95 -21.28 -3.59
C GLY A 39 -2.52 -20.90 -3.19
N VAL A 40 -2.28 -19.64 -2.85
CA VAL A 40 -0.95 -19.15 -2.44
C VAL A 40 -0.55 -19.70 -1.07
N SER A 41 -1.50 -19.85 -0.12
CA SER A 41 -1.21 -20.38 1.22
C SER A 41 -0.70 -21.83 1.22
N LEU A 42 -1.07 -22.61 0.20
CA LEU A 42 -0.65 -24.00 0.03
C LEU A 42 0.73 -24.15 -0.65
N VAL A 43 1.23 -23.09 -1.30
CA VAL A 43 2.54 -23.12 -1.95
C VAL A 43 3.61 -22.82 -0.93
N ASP A 44 4.56 -23.74 -0.72
CA ASP A 44 5.70 -23.52 0.16
C ASP A 44 6.47 -22.24 -0.21
N TYR A 45 6.54 -21.30 0.74
CA TYR A 45 7.18 -20.00 0.56
C TYR A 45 8.67 -20.12 0.19
N ARG A 46 9.35 -21.21 0.56
CA ARG A 46 10.76 -21.45 0.22
C ARG A 46 10.99 -21.56 -1.29
N LYS A 47 9.95 -21.87 -2.07
CA LYS A 47 10.02 -21.83 -3.53
C LYS A 47 10.29 -20.41 -4.04
N TYR A 48 9.78 -19.38 -3.37
CA TYR A 48 10.05 -17.98 -3.76
C TYR A 48 11.53 -17.61 -3.59
N TYR A 49 12.22 -18.21 -2.61
CA TYR A 49 13.67 -18.06 -2.47
C TYR A 49 14.41 -18.72 -3.65
N LYS A 50 14.06 -19.97 -3.96
CA LYS A 50 14.67 -20.75 -5.05
C LYS A 50 14.52 -20.06 -6.41
N TYR A 51 13.36 -19.46 -6.68
CA TYR A 51 13.07 -18.79 -7.95
C TYR A 51 13.28 -17.28 -7.91
N SER A 52 13.98 -16.75 -6.90
CA SER A 52 14.15 -15.30 -6.71
C SER A 52 14.72 -14.58 -7.94
N THR A 53 15.73 -15.13 -8.62
CA THR A 53 16.25 -14.52 -9.86
C THR A 53 15.20 -14.45 -10.97
N ALA A 54 14.42 -15.51 -11.17
CA ALA A 54 13.36 -15.53 -12.17
C ALA A 54 12.23 -14.55 -11.81
N ILE A 55 11.87 -14.48 -10.54
CA ILE A 55 10.89 -13.51 -10.01
C ILE A 55 11.36 -12.07 -10.25
N TYR A 56 12.65 -11.78 -10.05
CA TYR A 56 13.21 -10.45 -10.25
C TYR A 56 13.15 -10.02 -11.73
N ILE A 57 13.57 -10.89 -12.64
CA ILE A 57 13.49 -10.63 -14.08
C ILE A 57 12.03 -10.44 -14.50
N PHE A 58 11.14 -11.31 -14.04
CA PHE A 58 9.71 -11.18 -14.29
C PHE A 58 9.16 -9.85 -13.79
N ASN A 59 9.53 -9.41 -12.58
CA ASN A 59 9.09 -8.13 -12.02
C ASN A 59 9.51 -6.93 -12.89
N ILE A 60 10.77 -6.92 -13.36
CA ILE A 60 11.26 -5.87 -14.26
C ILE A 60 10.48 -5.89 -15.58
N LEU A 61 10.31 -7.06 -16.20
CA LEU A 61 9.56 -7.18 -17.46
C LEU A 61 8.11 -6.75 -17.30
N MET A 62 7.49 -7.08 -16.17
CA MET A 62 6.13 -6.69 -15.83
C MET A 62 6.00 -5.15 -15.74
N LEU A 63 6.94 -4.46 -15.07
CA LEU A 63 6.94 -2.99 -15.01
C LEU A 63 7.25 -2.35 -16.37
N LEU A 64 8.21 -2.89 -17.12
CA LEU A 64 8.50 -2.41 -18.48
C LEU A 64 7.28 -2.55 -19.40
N SER A 65 6.47 -3.60 -19.22
CA SER A 65 5.24 -3.76 -20.00
C SER A 65 4.27 -2.60 -19.82
N VAL A 66 4.14 -2.04 -18.60
CA VAL A 66 3.27 -0.87 -18.34
C VAL A 66 3.72 0.33 -19.17
N LEU A 67 5.02 0.54 -19.30
CA LEU A 67 5.56 1.65 -20.09
C LEU A 67 5.21 1.54 -21.58
N VAL A 68 5.01 0.33 -22.09
CA VAL A 68 4.65 0.08 -23.50
C VAL A 68 3.13 0.05 -23.68
N ILE A 69 2.44 -0.85 -22.99
CA ILE A 69 1.02 -1.18 -23.21
C ILE A 69 0.07 -0.59 -22.16
N GLY A 70 0.58 0.08 -21.13
CA GLY A 70 -0.27 0.65 -20.09
C GLY A 70 -1.25 1.72 -20.60
N THR A 71 -2.32 1.93 -19.88
CA THR A 71 -3.31 2.97 -20.16
C THR A 71 -3.13 4.13 -19.20
N SER A 72 -3.36 5.35 -19.70
CA SER A 72 -3.27 6.57 -18.90
C SER A 72 -4.59 6.78 -18.17
N ARG A 73 -4.54 6.80 -16.83
CA ARG A 73 -5.67 7.18 -15.97
C ARG A 73 -5.22 8.31 -15.06
N LEU A 74 -6.04 9.36 -14.94
CA LEU A 74 -5.77 10.52 -14.07
C LEU A 74 -4.35 11.13 -14.29
N GLY A 75 -3.87 11.14 -15.53
CA GLY A 75 -2.57 11.72 -15.90
C GLY A 75 -1.36 10.82 -15.65
N ALA A 76 -1.53 9.54 -15.27
CA ALA A 76 -0.44 8.59 -15.10
C ALA A 76 -0.69 7.25 -15.83
N LYS A 77 0.34 6.75 -16.52
CA LYS A 77 0.34 5.44 -17.19
C LYS A 77 0.80 4.36 -16.21
N ARG A 78 -0.15 3.81 -15.44
CA ARG A 78 0.10 2.83 -14.35
C ARG A 78 -0.70 1.54 -14.47
N TRP A 79 -1.72 1.54 -15.30
CA TRP A 79 -2.73 0.49 -15.34
C TRP A 79 -2.60 -0.30 -16.64
N ILE A 80 -2.82 -1.60 -16.58
CA ILE A 80 -3.01 -2.45 -17.75
C ILE A 80 -4.47 -2.88 -17.75
N ASP A 81 -5.20 -2.45 -18.79
CA ASP A 81 -6.59 -2.81 -18.99
C ASP A 81 -6.66 -4.18 -19.69
N LEU A 82 -7.01 -5.21 -18.94
CA LEU A 82 -7.25 -6.58 -19.43
C LEU A 82 -8.74 -6.80 -19.67
N GLY A 83 -9.42 -5.83 -20.31
CA GLY A 83 -10.87 -5.85 -20.52
C GLY A 83 -11.65 -5.48 -19.24
N PRO A 84 -12.36 -6.42 -18.58
CA PRO A 84 -13.10 -6.13 -17.35
C PRO A 84 -12.20 -5.87 -16.14
N LEU A 85 -10.90 -6.16 -16.24
CA LEU A 85 -9.93 -6.02 -15.16
C LEU A 85 -8.94 -4.92 -15.47
N ALA A 86 -8.72 -4.02 -14.52
CA ALA A 86 -7.60 -3.10 -14.53
C ALA A 86 -6.60 -3.57 -13.48
N LEU A 87 -5.41 -3.96 -13.90
CA LEU A 87 -4.32 -4.34 -13.00
C LEU A 87 -3.29 -3.21 -12.93
N GLN A 88 -2.78 -2.97 -11.72
CA GLN A 88 -1.68 -2.05 -11.48
C GLN A 88 -0.44 -2.87 -11.13
N PRO A 89 0.51 -3.08 -12.06
CA PRO A 89 1.66 -3.93 -11.80
C PRO A 89 2.56 -3.44 -10.67
N SER A 90 2.63 -2.13 -10.44
CA SER A 90 3.42 -1.54 -9.34
C SER A 90 2.96 -2.03 -7.96
N GLU A 91 1.67 -2.37 -7.79
CA GLU A 91 1.14 -2.97 -6.55
C GLU A 91 1.78 -4.33 -6.27
N PHE A 92 1.76 -5.23 -7.26
CA PHE A 92 2.34 -6.58 -7.15
C PHE A 92 3.86 -6.55 -7.02
N SER A 93 4.51 -5.56 -7.64
CA SER A 93 5.95 -5.37 -7.58
C SER A 93 6.48 -5.26 -6.16
N LYS A 94 5.72 -4.66 -5.23
CA LYS A 94 6.08 -4.57 -3.81
C LYS A 94 6.34 -5.93 -3.18
N LEU A 95 5.47 -6.90 -3.44
CA LEU A 95 5.65 -8.27 -2.92
C LEU A 95 6.79 -8.99 -3.62
N LEU A 96 6.87 -8.91 -4.95
CA LEU A 96 7.95 -9.56 -5.70
C LEU A 96 9.32 -9.05 -5.24
N LEU A 97 9.42 -7.74 -5.01
CA LEU A 97 10.62 -7.13 -4.47
C LEU A 97 10.96 -7.62 -3.06
N ILE A 98 9.96 -7.84 -2.18
CA ILE A 98 10.20 -8.46 -0.87
C ILE A 98 10.87 -9.83 -1.06
N PHE A 99 10.40 -10.67 -1.97
CA PHE A 99 11.01 -11.98 -2.22
C PHE A 99 12.45 -11.86 -2.71
N THR A 100 12.68 -11.05 -3.74
CA THR A 100 14.00 -10.95 -4.37
C THR A 100 15.00 -10.27 -3.46
N PHE A 101 14.59 -9.21 -2.77
CA PHE A 101 15.46 -8.46 -1.86
C PHE A 101 15.76 -9.26 -0.60
N SER A 102 14.79 -9.99 -0.04
CA SER A 102 15.04 -10.91 1.08
C SER A 102 16.05 -11.98 0.69
N ALA A 103 15.89 -12.58 -0.49
CA ALA A 103 16.84 -13.57 -1.00
C ALA A 103 18.23 -12.96 -1.26
N TYR A 104 18.30 -11.76 -1.81
CA TYR A 104 19.54 -11.03 -2.05
C TYR A 104 20.28 -10.74 -0.73
N LEU A 105 19.58 -10.26 0.30
CA LEU A 105 20.16 -9.98 1.61
C LEU A 105 20.71 -11.25 2.26
N ILE A 106 19.98 -12.36 2.20
CA ILE A 106 20.43 -13.64 2.77
C ILE A 106 21.65 -14.17 2.02
N ASN A 107 21.66 -14.16 0.69
CA ASN A 107 22.76 -14.69 -0.11
C ASN A 107 24.05 -13.87 0.00
N ASN A 108 23.95 -12.54 0.13
CA ASN A 108 25.12 -11.65 0.09
C ASN A 108 25.54 -11.14 1.46
N TYR A 109 24.65 -11.18 2.46
CA TYR A 109 24.86 -10.54 3.76
C TYR A 109 24.35 -11.39 4.95
N SER A 110 24.34 -12.73 4.84
CA SER A 110 23.88 -13.62 5.92
C SER A 110 24.50 -13.32 7.29
N ASP A 111 25.79 -12.99 7.33
CA ASP A 111 26.55 -12.97 8.59
C ASP A 111 26.82 -11.55 9.11
N LYS A 112 27.12 -10.60 8.22
CA LYS A 112 27.36 -9.19 8.58
C LYS A 112 26.86 -8.25 7.49
N TYR A 113 25.97 -7.34 7.89
CA TYR A 113 25.56 -6.20 7.09
C TYR A 113 26.16 -4.93 7.70
N THR A 114 27.34 -4.52 7.23
CA THR A 114 28.10 -3.42 7.85
C THR A 114 28.46 -2.32 6.87
N GLY A 115 28.05 -1.10 7.22
CA GLY A 115 28.51 0.15 6.62
C GLY A 115 27.75 0.63 5.37
N PHE A 116 28.10 1.84 4.95
CA PHE A 116 27.50 2.51 3.78
C PHE A 116 27.68 1.75 2.46
N LYS A 117 28.76 0.96 2.32
CA LYS A 117 29.00 0.15 1.12
C LYS A 117 27.95 -0.96 0.97
N ALA A 118 27.62 -1.67 2.04
CA ALA A 118 26.59 -2.72 2.01
C ALA A 118 25.21 -2.11 1.71
N MET A 119 24.91 -0.97 2.35
CA MET A 119 23.72 -0.16 2.04
C MET A 119 23.64 0.18 0.56
N PHE A 120 24.66 0.83 0.00
CA PHE A 120 24.67 1.23 -1.39
C PHE A 120 24.56 0.04 -2.36
N MET A 121 25.30 -1.06 -2.12
CA MET A 121 25.24 -2.25 -2.97
C MET A 121 23.86 -2.92 -2.94
N SER A 122 23.23 -2.97 -1.78
CA SER A 122 21.87 -3.50 -1.66
C SER A 122 20.83 -2.57 -2.28
N PHE A 123 21.07 -1.25 -2.28
CA PHE A 123 20.23 -0.29 -2.98
C PHE A 123 20.26 -0.52 -4.50
N LEU A 124 21.41 -0.88 -5.06
CA LEU A 124 21.52 -1.22 -6.49
C LEU A 124 20.64 -2.41 -6.89
N HIS A 125 20.33 -3.32 -5.96
CA HIS A 125 19.37 -4.40 -6.23
C HIS A 125 17.94 -3.88 -6.37
N ILE A 126 17.50 -2.92 -5.56
CA ILE A 126 16.13 -2.39 -5.63
C ILE A 126 15.99 -1.25 -6.66
N PHE A 127 17.10 -0.62 -7.05
CA PHE A 127 17.11 0.59 -7.86
C PHE A 127 16.38 0.46 -9.20
N PRO A 128 16.55 -0.63 -9.99
CA PRO A 128 15.84 -0.75 -11.27
C PRO A 128 14.31 -0.75 -11.10
N VAL A 129 13.81 -1.49 -10.10
CA VAL A 129 12.38 -1.57 -9.80
C VAL A 129 11.86 -0.22 -9.30
N PHE A 130 12.59 0.40 -8.37
CA PHE A 130 12.25 1.73 -7.85
C PHE A 130 12.20 2.79 -8.97
N PHE A 131 13.19 2.79 -9.86
CA PHE A 131 13.31 3.74 -10.96
C PHE A 131 12.17 3.60 -11.96
N LEU A 132 11.80 2.38 -12.35
CA LEU A 132 10.67 2.13 -13.24
C LEU A 132 9.35 2.66 -12.66
N ILE A 133 9.09 2.42 -11.38
CA ILE A 133 7.88 2.91 -10.70
C ILE A 133 7.88 4.44 -10.58
N ALA A 134 9.04 5.04 -10.35
CA ALA A 134 9.18 6.50 -10.33
C ALA A 134 8.90 7.14 -11.70
N ILE A 135 9.19 6.43 -12.80
CA ILE A 135 8.85 6.86 -14.17
C ILE A 135 7.34 6.79 -14.43
N GLU A 136 6.59 5.94 -13.72
CA GLU A 136 5.12 5.81 -13.78
C GLU A 136 4.36 6.89 -12.97
N PRO A 137 4.99 8.04 -12.70
CA PRO A 137 4.74 8.95 -11.57
C PRO A 137 4.23 8.39 -10.22
N ASP A 138 4.44 7.13 -9.86
CA ASP A 138 3.76 6.50 -8.70
C ASP A 138 4.46 6.71 -7.34
N LEU A 139 4.37 7.95 -6.84
CA LEU A 139 5.02 8.36 -5.59
C LEU A 139 4.62 7.49 -4.38
N GLY A 140 3.35 7.10 -4.27
CA GLY A 140 2.86 6.28 -3.14
C GLY A 140 3.59 4.95 -3.08
N THR A 141 3.62 4.22 -4.21
CA THR A 141 4.29 2.92 -4.30
C THR A 141 5.82 3.04 -4.16
N SER A 142 6.43 4.09 -4.71
CA SER A 142 7.86 4.35 -4.53
C SER A 142 8.24 4.53 -3.06
N LEU A 143 7.42 5.22 -2.27
CA LEU A 143 7.65 5.39 -0.83
C LEU A 143 7.52 4.06 -0.07
N VAL A 144 6.54 3.22 -0.42
CA VAL A 144 6.40 1.88 0.17
C VAL A 144 7.66 1.05 -0.08
N ILE A 145 8.23 1.09 -1.28
CA ILE A 145 9.47 0.35 -1.61
C ILE A 145 10.65 0.82 -0.77
N ILE A 146 10.82 2.13 -0.59
CA ILE A 146 11.88 2.67 0.27
C ILE A 146 11.68 2.21 1.72
N LEU A 147 10.44 2.16 2.20
CA LEU A 147 10.15 1.71 3.56
C LEU A 147 10.40 0.20 3.73
N ILE A 148 10.02 -0.62 2.75
CA ILE A 148 10.34 -2.07 2.73
C ILE A 148 11.85 -2.25 2.80
N TYR A 149 12.59 -1.51 1.97
CA TYR A 149 14.05 -1.53 1.95
C TYR A 149 14.63 -1.18 3.32
N GLY A 150 14.26 -0.03 3.88
CA GLY A 150 14.72 0.41 5.19
C GLY A 150 14.40 -0.59 6.30
N MET A 151 13.19 -1.16 6.30
CA MET A 151 12.78 -2.17 7.29
C MET A 151 13.63 -3.44 7.21
N LEU A 152 13.86 -3.98 6.00
CA LEU A 152 14.64 -5.21 5.83
C LEU A 152 16.14 -5.00 6.12
N LEU A 153 16.65 -3.78 5.92
CA LEU A 153 17.99 -3.41 6.38
C LEU A 153 18.08 -3.29 7.90
N PHE A 154 17.07 -2.71 8.55
CA PHE A 154 17.00 -2.64 10.00
C PHE A 154 17.01 -4.04 10.63
N LEU A 155 16.28 -5.01 10.05
CA LEU A 155 16.31 -6.40 10.49
C LEU A 155 17.66 -7.09 10.30
N ASN A 156 18.46 -6.65 9.32
CA ASN A 156 19.84 -7.08 9.14
C ASN A 156 20.83 -6.39 10.07
N LYS A 157 20.33 -5.70 11.12
CA LYS A 157 21.13 -5.01 12.14
C LYS A 157 22.03 -3.92 11.56
N LEU A 158 21.61 -3.27 10.47
CA LEU A 158 22.29 -2.06 10.01
C LEU A 158 22.28 -1.01 11.12
N GLU A 159 23.40 -0.31 11.29
CA GLU A 159 23.51 0.78 12.25
C GLU A 159 22.43 1.83 11.99
N TRP A 160 21.59 2.13 12.99
CA TRP A 160 20.54 3.15 12.88
C TRP A 160 21.07 4.49 12.39
N LYS A 161 22.35 4.79 12.69
CA LYS A 161 23.06 5.97 12.19
C LYS A 161 23.05 6.06 10.67
N CYS A 162 23.30 4.96 9.95
CA CYS A 162 23.26 4.96 8.48
C CYS A 162 21.87 5.28 7.94
N ILE A 163 20.82 4.67 8.53
CA ILE A 163 19.42 4.94 8.15
C ILE A 163 19.07 6.41 8.42
N ALA A 164 19.44 6.91 9.60
CA ALA A 164 19.22 8.31 9.98
C ALA A 164 19.96 9.26 9.04
N THR A 165 21.23 9.00 8.69
CA THR A 165 22.01 9.83 7.76
C THR A 165 21.32 9.92 6.40
N VAL A 166 20.83 8.80 5.85
CA VAL A 166 20.10 8.82 4.57
C VAL A 166 18.81 9.63 4.70
N PHE A 167 18.03 9.42 5.77
CA PHE A 167 16.80 10.17 6.00
C PHE A 167 17.05 11.68 6.08
N PHE A 168 18.04 12.11 6.88
CA PHE A 168 18.41 13.52 6.98
C PHE A 168 18.96 14.09 5.67
N THR A 169 19.72 13.30 4.91
CA THR A 169 20.23 13.72 3.59
C THR A 169 19.09 13.93 2.60
N ILE A 170 18.12 13.01 2.55
CA ILE A 170 16.92 13.16 1.73
C ILE A 170 16.14 14.39 2.17
N ALA A 171 15.89 14.56 3.47
CA ALA A 171 15.16 15.71 4.01
C ALA A 171 15.85 17.04 3.66
N ALA A 172 17.17 17.11 3.76
CA ALA A 172 17.95 18.30 3.39
C ALA A 172 17.94 18.58 1.88
N LEU A 173 17.77 17.56 1.04
CA LEU A 173 17.65 17.69 -0.41
C LEU A 173 16.25 18.09 -0.87
N ILE A 174 15.21 17.97 -0.04
CA ILE A 174 13.82 18.32 -0.40
C ILE A 174 13.72 19.77 -0.93
N PRO A 175 14.22 20.82 -0.24
CA PRO A 175 14.10 22.20 -0.72
C PRO A 175 14.82 22.45 -2.05
N ILE A 176 15.99 21.81 -2.24
CA ILE A 176 16.78 21.90 -3.47
C ILE A 176 16.03 21.22 -4.61
N SER A 177 15.50 20.02 -4.35
CA SER A 177 14.72 19.27 -5.34
C SER A 177 13.45 20.01 -5.73
N TYR A 178 12.75 20.64 -4.79
CA TYR A 178 11.57 21.44 -5.06
C TYR A 178 11.87 22.62 -5.98
N LYS A 179 13.01 23.29 -5.78
CA LYS A 179 13.39 24.43 -6.61
C LYS A 179 13.83 24.02 -8.01
N PHE A 180 14.64 22.98 -8.14
CA PHE A 180 15.38 22.69 -9.39
C PHE A 180 15.02 21.36 -10.10
N LEU A 181 14.44 20.38 -9.42
CA LEU A 181 14.27 19.01 -9.93
C LEU A 181 12.81 18.58 -10.12
N LEU A 182 11.89 19.07 -9.28
CA LEU A 182 10.49 18.67 -9.34
C LEU A 182 9.78 19.25 -10.55
N LYS A 183 9.02 18.41 -11.25
CA LYS A 183 8.10 18.81 -12.33
C LYS A 183 6.89 19.55 -11.74
N GLY A 184 6.19 20.36 -12.56
CA GLY A 184 5.03 21.15 -12.14
C GLY A 184 4.03 20.36 -11.29
N TYR A 185 3.54 19.23 -11.82
CA TYR A 185 2.59 18.36 -11.09
C TYR A 185 3.10 17.84 -9.72
N GLN A 186 4.41 17.68 -9.54
CA GLN A 186 5.00 17.23 -8.27
C GLN A 186 5.03 18.38 -7.26
N LYS A 187 5.29 19.60 -7.74
CA LYS A 187 5.18 20.82 -6.93
C LYS A 187 3.73 21.06 -6.55
N ASP A 188 2.79 20.93 -7.49
CA ASP A 188 1.36 21.10 -7.24
C ASP A 188 0.85 20.18 -6.10
N ARG A 189 1.36 18.93 -6.01
CA ARG A 189 1.03 18.02 -4.90
C ARG A 189 1.56 18.49 -3.54
N ILE A 190 2.76 19.09 -3.52
CA ILE A 190 3.36 19.65 -2.30
C ILE A 190 2.63 20.93 -1.91
N ASP A 191 2.36 21.80 -2.88
CA ASP A 191 1.72 23.09 -2.67
C ASP A 191 0.26 22.92 -2.24
N THR A 192 -0.47 21.98 -2.84
CA THR A 192 -1.84 21.63 -2.43
C THR A 192 -1.86 20.94 -1.06
N PHE A 193 -0.81 20.20 -0.70
CA PHE A 193 -0.73 19.64 0.66
C PHE A 193 -0.48 20.73 1.72
N LEU A 194 0.43 21.66 1.44
CA LEU A 194 0.75 22.76 2.35
C LEU A 194 -0.38 23.79 2.44
N ASN A 195 -1.05 24.06 1.32
CA ASN A 195 -2.15 25.01 1.20
C ASN A 195 -3.33 24.36 0.44
N PRO A 196 -4.15 23.52 1.10
CA PRO A 196 -5.29 22.85 0.45
C PRO A 196 -6.31 23.81 -0.15
N GLU A 197 -6.36 25.05 0.34
CA GLU A 197 -7.27 26.10 -0.13
C GLU A 197 -6.94 26.63 -1.54
N LEU A 198 -5.72 26.39 -2.04
CA LEU A 198 -5.31 26.80 -3.39
C LEU A 198 -5.94 25.92 -4.49
N ASP A 199 -6.35 24.70 -4.15
CA ASP A 199 -6.96 23.75 -5.08
C ASP A 199 -8.42 23.46 -4.68
N ALA A 200 -9.26 24.49 -4.85
CA ALA A 200 -10.65 24.50 -4.43
C ALA A 200 -11.56 23.53 -5.22
N LEU A 201 -11.09 22.92 -6.31
CA LEU A 201 -11.87 22.00 -7.16
C LEU A 201 -11.24 20.62 -7.35
N GLY A 202 -9.98 20.43 -6.97
CA GLY A 202 -9.24 19.19 -7.16
C GLY A 202 -9.00 18.39 -5.88
N THR A 203 -7.74 18.08 -5.61
CA THR A 203 -7.31 17.27 -4.47
C THR A 203 -7.49 17.99 -3.13
N GLY A 204 -7.29 19.31 -3.10
CA GLY A 204 -7.54 20.15 -1.90
C GLY A 204 -9.00 20.13 -1.45
N TRP A 205 -9.93 20.15 -2.40
CA TRP A 205 -11.36 19.96 -2.15
C TRP A 205 -11.66 18.62 -1.47
N ASN A 206 -11.14 17.52 -2.00
CA ASN A 206 -11.37 16.18 -1.42
C ASN A 206 -10.85 16.07 0.02
N ILE A 207 -9.68 16.64 0.32
CA ILE A 207 -9.14 16.67 1.69
C ILE A 207 -10.08 17.47 2.61
N THR A 208 -10.53 18.64 2.17
CA THR A 208 -11.40 19.51 2.95
C THR A 208 -12.74 18.83 3.25
N GLN A 209 -13.37 18.22 2.24
CA GLN A 209 -14.62 17.47 2.42
C GLN A 209 -14.43 16.23 3.29
N SER A 210 -13.30 15.54 3.17
CA SER A 210 -12.96 14.42 4.05
C SER A 210 -12.88 14.86 5.52
N LYS A 211 -12.23 15.99 5.82
CA LYS A 211 -12.18 16.56 7.18
C LYS A 211 -13.57 16.91 7.72
N ILE A 212 -14.42 17.52 6.88
CA ILE A 212 -15.81 17.84 7.24
C ILE A 212 -16.62 16.56 7.52
N ALA A 213 -16.46 15.53 6.68
CA ALA A 213 -17.12 14.23 6.86
C ALA A 213 -16.76 13.62 8.21
N ILE A 214 -15.46 13.50 8.50
CA ILE A 214 -14.93 12.97 9.77
C ILE A 214 -15.45 13.79 10.95
N GLY A 215 -15.35 15.12 10.89
CA GLY A 215 -15.82 15.99 11.97
C GLY A 215 -17.32 15.88 12.24
N SER A 216 -18.11 15.69 11.19
CA SER A 216 -19.56 15.56 11.30
C SER A 216 -20.03 14.24 11.91
N GLY A 217 -19.17 13.21 11.91
CA GLY A 217 -19.44 11.91 12.55
C GLY A 217 -19.45 11.97 14.08
N LYS A 218 -18.81 12.95 14.71
CA LYS A 218 -18.72 13.05 16.18
C LYS A 218 -18.27 11.71 16.82
N ILE A 219 -18.75 11.37 18.01
CA ILE A 219 -18.36 10.15 18.74
C ILE A 219 -19.03 8.90 18.17
N PHE A 220 -20.33 8.98 17.85
CA PHE A 220 -21.18 7.82 17.52
C PHE A 220 -21.44 7.63 16.02
N GLY A 221 -21.09 8.61 15.19
CA GLY A 221 -21.41 8.63 13.78
C GLY A 221 -22.81 9.17 13.50
N LYS A 222 -23.10 9.40 12.21
CA LYS A 222 -24.45 9.75 11.73
C LYS A 222 -25.37 8.54 11.56
N GLY A 223 -24.83 7.33 11.67
CA GLY A 223 -25.53 6.08 11.39
C GLY A 223 -25.30 5.60 9.96
N PHE A 224 -25.55 4.30 9.76
CA PHE A 224 -25.41 3.65 8.46
C PHE A 224 -26.32 4.31 7.41
N LEU A 225 -25.82 4.49 6.18
CA LEU A 225 -26.50 5.18 5.08
C LEU A 225 -26.72 6.68 5.29
N ASN A 226 -26.26 7.28 6.39
CA ASN A 226 -26.42 8.72 6.63
C ASN A 226 -25.15 9.52 6.31
N ASN A 227 -24.26 8.98 5.46
CA ASN A 227 -23.14 9.76 4.91
C ASN A 227 -23.66 10.80 3.91
N THR A 228 -23.37 12.06 4.18
CA THR A 228 -23.83 13.19 3.35
C THR A 228 -22.78 13.55 2.31
N GLN A 229 -21.49 13.49 2.66
CA GLN A 229 -20.41 13.93 1.77
C GLN A 229 -20.15 12.94 0.63
N GLY A 230 -20.26 11.63 0.90
CA GLY A 230 -20.17 10.59 -0.13
C GLY A 230 -21.38 10.60 -1.07
N LYS A 231 -22.61 10.57 -0.53
CA LYS A 231 -23.84 10.48 -1.33
C LYS A 231 -24.13 11.71 -2.18
N LEU A 232 -23.82 12.91 -1.70
CA LEU A 232 -24.03 14.17 -2.44
C LEU A 232 -22.90 14.45 -3.45
N LYS A 233 -21.99 13.50 -3.67
CA LYS A 233 -20.86 13.59 -4.61
C LYS A 233 -19.89 14.74 -4.31
N TYR A 234 -19.90 15.29 -3.10
CA TYR A 234 -18.86 16.20 -2.63
C TYR A 234 -17.51 15.51 -2.50
N LEU A 235 -17.51 14.17 -2.42
CA LEU A 235 -16.34 13.31 -2.40
C LEU A 235 -16.39 12.28 -3.55
N PRO A 236 -15.93 12.61 -4.76
CA PRO A 236 -16.01 11.73 -5.94
C PRO A 236 -15.33 10.36 -5.72
N GLU A 237 -14.16 10.38 -5.08
CA GLU A 237 -13.33 9.22 -4.73
C GLU A 237 -13.66 8.61 -3.35
N SER A 238 -14.94 8.73 -2.94
CA SER A 238 -15.45 8.26 -1.64
C SER A 238 -15.42 6.75 -1.42
N HIS A 239 -15.36 5.96 -2.49
CA HIS A 239 -15.41 4.49 -2.43
C HIS A 239 -14.02 3.86 -2.54
N THR A 240 -13.04 4.62 -3.02
CA THR A 240 -11.64 4.22 -3.27
C THR A 240 -10.75 4.81 -2.16
N ASP A 241 -10.07 5.93 -2.44
CA ASP A 241 -9.02 6.49 -1.60
C ASP A 241 -9.55 7.12 -0.31
N PHE A 242 -10.81 7.59 -0.32
CA PHE A 242 -11.42 8.26 0.81
C PHE A 242 -12.52 7.45 1.52
N ILE A 243 -12.58 6.13 1.32
CA ILE A 243 -13.57 5.25 2.00
C ILE A 243 -13.53 5.38 3.52
N GLY A 244 -12.35 5.63 4.10
CA GLY A 244 -12.19 5.83 5.54
C GLY A 244 -12.96 7.05 6.05
N SER A 245 -13.07 8.12 5.26
CA SER A 245 -13.84 9.31 5.62
C SER A 245 -15.35 9.02 5.69
N VAL A 246 -15.87 8.22 4.77
CA VAL A 246 -17.28 7.76 4.77
C VAL A 246 -17.54 6.88 5.99
N PHE A 247 -16.64 5.93 6.26
CA PHE A 247 -16.75 5.07 7.43
C PHE A 247 -16.77 5.87 8.74
N LEU A 248 -15.90 6.87 8.87
CA LEU A 248 -15.83 7.74 10.05
C LEU A 248 -17.03 8.68 10.17
N GLU A 249 -17.58 9.17 9.05
CA GLU A 249 -18.83 9.95 9.06
C GLU A 249 -20.01 9.10 9.61
N GLU A 250 -20.09 7.83 9.21
CA GLU A 250 -21.20 6.94 9.59
C GLU A 250 -21.07 6.33 10.97
N ARG A 251 -19.85 5.95 11.38
CA ARG A 251 -19.59 5.19 12.62
C ARG A 251 -18.88 6.02 13.70
N GLY A 252 -18.51 7.25 13.38
CA GLY A 252 -17.87 8.20 14.30
C GLY A 252 -16.51 7.74 14.81
N PHE A 253 -16.06 8.42 15.86
CA PHE A 253 -14.80 8.11 16.53
C PHE A 253 -14.73 6.66 17.03
N LEU A 254 -15.80 6.14 17.66
CA LEU A 254 -15.81 4.78 18.21
C LEU A 254 -15.63 3.73 17.12
N GLY A 255 -16.31 3.90 15.97
CA GLY A 255 -16.12 3.04 14.81
C GLY A 255 -14.69 3.10 14.26
N GLY A 256 -14.15 4.31 14.14
CA GLY A 256 -12.76 4.55 13.73
C GLY A 256 -11.74 3.86 14.63
N SER A 257 -11.88 4.00 15.95
CA SER A 257 -11.01 3.35 16.93
C SER A 257 -11.11 1.82 16.83
N MET A 258 -12.31 1.27 16.70
CA MET A 258 -12.49 -0.18 16.52
C MET A 258 -11.81 -0.67 15.23
N LEU A 259 -11.96 0.05 14.12
CA LEU A 259 -11.31 -0.27 12.86
C LEU A 259 -9.78 -0.29 13.01
N LEU A 260 -9.20 0.72 13.66
CA LEU A 260 -7.77 0.79 13.92
C LEU A 260 -7.30 -0.37 14.82
N ILE A 261 -8.06 -0.75 15.85
CA ILE A 261 -7.74 -1.91 16.70
C ILE A 261 -7.70 -3.20 15.87
N ILE A 262 -8.63 -3.40 14.94
CA ILE A 262 -8.64 -4.59 14.07
C ILE A 262 -7.40 -4.60 13.16
N TYR A 263 -7.02 -3.45 12.61
CA TYR A 263 -5.80 -3.33 11.80
C TYR A 263 -4.52 -3.57 12.62
N ILE A 264 -4.45 -3.05 13.85
CA ILE A 264 -3.34 -3.30 14.77
C ILE A 264 -3.27 -4.80 15.09
N ALA A 265 -4.41 -5.45 15.38
CA ALA A 265 -4.46 -6.88 15.61
C ALA A 265 -3.95 -7.69 14.40
N LEU A 266 -4.31 -7.28 13.17
CA LEU A 266 -3.78 -7.88 11.94
C LEU A 266 -2.25 -7.74 11.86
N LEU A 267 -1.72 -6.53 12.08
CA LEU A 267 -0.28 -6.29 12.07
C LEU A 267 0.45 -7.12 13.13
N VAL A 268 -0.05 -7.12 14.36
CA VAL A 268 0.50 -7.93 15.46
C VAL A 268 0.51 -9.41 15.10
N GLN A 269 -0.52 -9.91 14.42
CA GLN A 269 -0.57 -11.30 14.00
C GLN A 269 0.49 -11.62 12.93
N ILE A 270 0.70 -10.74 11.95
CA ILE A 270 1.76 -10.92 10.94
C ILE A 270 3.14 -10.90 11.60
N LEU A 271 3.37 -9.96 12.53
CA LEU A 271 4.63 -9.85 13.27
C LEU A 271 4.86 -11.07 14.17
N TYR A 272 3.83 -11.56 14.85
CA TYR A 272 3.91 -12.77 15.64
C TYR A 272 4.30 -13.98 14.79
N ILE A 273 3.73 -14.13 13.59
CA ILE A 273 4.13 -15.19 12.64
C ILE A 273 5.60 -15.02 12.23
N ALA A 274 6.04 -13.79 11.98
CA ALA A 274 7.44 -13.50 11.69
C ALA A 274 8.35 -13.94 12.83
N ASP A 275 8.08 -13.53 14.07
CA ASP A 275 8.99 -13.80 15.20
C ASP A 275 9.01 -15.27 15.65
N THR A 276 7.96 -16.02 15.34
CA THR A 276 7.91 -17.47 15.60
C THR A 276 8.39 -18.32 14.42
N THR A 277 8.90 -17.71 13.37
CA THR A 277 9.50 -18.41 12.21
C THR A 277 11.02 -18.48 12.38
N GLU A 278 11.60 -19.67 12.30
CA GLU A 278 13.05 -19.87 12.52
C GLU A 278 13.90 -19.36 11.34
N ASP A 279 13.44 -19.56 10.11
CA ASP A 279 14.22 -19.24 8.92
C ASP A 279 14.18 -17.73 8.58
N LYS A 280 15.34 -17.17 8.22
CA LYS A 280 15.47 -15.72 7.93
C LYS A 280 14.56 -15.27 6.78
N PHE A 281 14.32 -16.12 5.79
CA PHE A 281 13.57 -15.74 4.58
C PHE A 281 12.08 -15.52 4.89
N GLY A 282 11.44 -16.47 5.57
CA GLY A 282 10.05 -16.37 6.03
C GLY A 282 9.85 -15.19 6.98
N ARG A 283 10.82 -14.91 7.85
CA ARG A 283 10.83 -13.70 8.70
C ARG A 283 10.80 -12.42 7.85
N TYR A 284 11.73 -12.26 6.91
CA TYR A 284 11.80 -11.06 6.07
C TYR A 284 10.55 -10.87 5.21
N ILE A 285 9.97 -11.95 4.70
CA ILE A 285 8.68 -11.89 4.00
C ILE A 285 7.59 -11.29 4.88
N CYS A 286 7.41 -11.84 6.09
CA CYS A 286 6.34 -11.39 6.98
C CYS A 286 6.54 -9.94 7.41
N TYR A 287 7.76 -9.55 7.76
CA TYR A 287 8.08 -8.17 8.10
C TYR A 287 7.86 -7.20 6.93
N GLY A 288 8.28 -7.56 5.72
CA GLY A 288 8.03 -6.74 4.53
C GLY A 288 6.55 -6.57 4.24
N ILE A 289 5.75 -7.62 4.40
CA ILE A 289 4.28 -7.56 4.22
C ILE A 289 3.62 -6.72 5.32
N ALA A 290 4.07 -6.84 6.58
CA ALA A 290 3.63 -5.96 7.66
C ALA A 290 3.92 -4.48 7.35
N THR A 291 5.09 -4.18 6.76
CA THR A 291 5.45 -2.83 6.31
C THR A 291 4.48 -2.30 5.24
N ILE A 292 4.07 -3.13 4.27
CA ILE A 292 3.07 -2.75 3.26
C ILE A 292 1.76 -2.36 3.93
N PHE A 293 1.20 -3.23 4.78
CA PHE A 293 -0.05 -2.93 5.49
C PHE A 293 0.06 -1.68 6.34
N PHE A 294 1.11 -1.57 7.16
CA PHE A 294 1.34 -0.43 8.04
C PHE A 294 1.35 0.88 7.25
N PHE A 295 2.10 0.94 6.14
CA PHE A 295 2.21 2.16 5.35
C PHE A 295 0.90 2.55 4.67
N HIS A 296 0.17 1.59 4.08
CA HIS A 296 -1.14 1.86 3.49
C HIS A 296 -2.13 2.39 4.53
N ILE A 297 -2.17 1.79 5.73
CA ILE A 297 -3.06 2.24 6.81
C ILE A 297 -2.65 3.64 7.28
N PHE A 298 -1.37 3.84 7.58
CA PHE A 298 -0.85 5.10 8.12
C PHE A 298 -1.03 6.27 7.14
N VAL A 299 -0.65 6.07 5.87
CA VAL A 299 -0.77 7.12 4.86
C VAL A 299 -2.22 7.39 4.49
N ASN A 300 -3.05 6.36 4.32
CA ASN A 300 -4.45 6.58 3.98
C ASN A 300 -5.20 7.30 5.12
N MET A 301 -5.03 6.87 6.38
CA MET A 301 -5.61 7.54 7.54
C MET A 301 -5.05 8.97 7.70
N GLY A 302 -3.75 9.15 7.51
CA GLY A 302 -3.11 10.48 7.51
C GLY A 302 -3.66 11.40 6.42
N MET A 303 -3.90 10.86 5.22
CA MET A 303 -4.42 11.59 4.07
C MET A 303 -5.86 12.06 4.32
N ILE A 304 -6.76 11.18 4.78
CA ILE A 304 -8.17 11.56 5.03
C ILE A 304 -8.29 12.59 6.16
N MET A 305 -7.35 12.61 7.12
CA MET A 305 -7.25 13.61 8.17
C MET A 305 -6.48 14.87 7.74
N GLY A 306 -5.89 14.88 6.55
CA GLY A 306 -5.03 15.96 6.02
C GLY A 306 -3.74 16.19 6.82
N ILE A 307 -3.21 15.14 7.44
CA ILE A 307 -1.87 15.09 8.07
C ILE A 307 -0.80 14.68 7.04
N MET A 308 -1.20 13.94 5.99
CA MET A 308 -0.34 13.46 4.91
C MET A 308 -0.86 13.91 3.53
N PRO A 309 0.02 14.05 2.52
CA PRO A 309 -0.40 14.39 1.16
C PRO A 309 -1.23 13.26 0.53
N VAL A 310 -2.05 13.64 -0.46
CA VAL A 310 -2.86 12.67 -1.23
C VAL A 310 -1.94 11.86 -2.15
N THR A 311 -1.75 10.59 -1.80
CA THR A 311 -0.84 9.67 -2.50
C THR A 311 -1.55 8.71 -3.45
N GLY A 312 -2.87 8.54 -3.31
CA GLY A 312 -3.66 7.57 -4.08
C GLY A 312 -3.47 6.13 -3.62
N LEU A 313 -3.03 5.91 -2.37
CA LEU A 313 -2.87 4.58 -1.81
C LEU A 313 -4.19 4.12 -1.16
N PRO A 314 -4.76 2.98 -1.60
CA PRO A 314 -5.98 2.46 -1.02
C PRO A 314 -5.75 1.97 0.42
N LEU A 315 -6.78 2.07 1.25
CA LEU A 315 -6.82 1.41 2.54
C LEU A 315 -7.06 -0.08 2.31
N LEU A 316 -6.00 -0.88 2.37
CA LEU A 316 -6.04 -2.33 2.06
C LEU A 316 -7.13 -3.04 2.87
N LEU A 317 -7.88 -3.93 2.21
CA LEU A 317 -9.06 -4.64 2.74
C LEU A 317 -10.30 -3.78 3.03
N MET A 318 -10.25 -2.46 2.78
CA MET A 318 -11.38 -1.53 2.99
C MET A 318 -11.81 -0.80 1.72
N SER A 319 -10.87 -0.23 0.98
CA SER A 319 -11.13 0.51 -0.26
C SER A 319 -11.64 -0.41 -1.37
N TYR A 320 -12.63 0.07 -2.13
CA TYR A 320 -13.07 -0.59 -3.35
C TYR A 320 -11.92 -0.66 -4.36
N GLY A 321 -11.70 -1.83 -4.92
CA GLY A 321 -10.69 -2.03 -5.96
C GLY A 321 -10.30 -3.48 -6.11
N GLY A 322 -10.71 -4.10 -7.22
CA GLY A 322 -10.48 -5.53 -7.47
C GLY A 322 -9.01 -5.93 -7.39
N SER A 323 -8.11 -5.17 -8.01
CA SER A 323 -6.67 -5.42 -7.97
C SER A 323 -6.09 -5.30 -6.55
N SER A 324 -6.48 -4.26 -5.81
CA SER A 324 -6.05 -4.01 -4.44
C SER A 324 -6.54 -5.09 -3.46
N LEU A 325 -7.80 -5.55 -3.63
CA LEU A 325 -8.36 -6.63 -2.83
C LEU A 325 -7.63 -7.95 -3.11
N VAL A 326 -7.46 -8.31 -4.38
CA VAL A 326 -6.71 -9.50 -4.78
C VAL A 326 -5.28 -9.45 -4.25
N PHE A 327 -4.60 -8.31 -4.39
CA PHE A 327 -3.26 -8.10 -3.85
C PHE A 327 -3.22 -8.28 -2.32
N SER A 328 -4.17 -7.71 -1.59
CA SER A 328 -4.26 -7.82 -0.12
C SER A 328 -4.41 -9.28 0.33
N PHE A 329 -5.26 -10.05 -0.35
CA PHE A 329 -5.43 -11.48 -0.06
C PHE A 329 -4.23 -12.31 -0.50
N LEU A 330 -3.57 -11.94 -1.59
CA LEU A 330 -2.35 -12.59 -2.07
C LEU A 330 -1.23 -12.45 -1.04
N ILE A 331 -0.94 -11.24 -0.55
CA ILE A 331 0.11 -11.03 0.46
C ILE A 331 -0.24 -11.73 1.79
N LEU A 332 -1.51 -11.75 2.21
CA LEU A 332 -1.93 -12.52 3.39
C LEU A 332 -1.81 -14.03 3.18
N GLY A 333 -2.06 -14.51 1.96
CA GLY A 333 -1.86 -15.91 1.59
C GLY A 333 -0.40 -16.32 1.72
N VAL A 334 0.53 -15.43 1.35
CA VAL A 334 1.97 -15.65 1.55
C VAL A 334 2.33 -15.73 3.03
N VAL A 335 1.82 -14.82 3.87
CA VAL A 335 2.02 -14.89 5.34
C VAL A 335 1.48 -16.21 5.90
N GLN A 336 0.32 -16.64 5.42
CA GLN A 336 -0.26 -17.92 5.81
C GLN A 336 0.58 -19.11 5.35
N SER A 337 1.16 -19.05 4.14
CA SER A 337 2.12 -20.06 3.67
C SER A 337 3.33 -20.19 4.59
N VAL A 338 3.91 -19.06 5.03
CA VAL A 338 5.00 -19.06 6.02
C VAL A 338 4.56 -19.76 7.31
N LYS A 339 3.38 -19.40 7.84
CA LYS A 339 2.84 -20.03 9.05
C LYS A 339 2.66 -21.54 8.94
N ILE A 340 2.17 -22.03 7.79
CA ILE A 340 1.91 -23.46 7.56
C ILE A 340 3.24 -24.22 7.42
N HIS A 341 4.19 -23.70 6.66
CA HIS A 341 5.38 -24.45 6.24
C HIS A 341 6.61 -24.24 7.12
N ARG A 342 6.63 -23.24 8.01
CA ARG A 342 7.80 -22.93 8.89
C ARG A 342 8.27 -24.08 9.78
N GLY A 343 7.43 -25.08 10.06
CA GLY A 343 7.77 -26.24 10.88
C GLY A 343 8.22 -27.48 10.10
N ASN A 344 8.07 -27.47 8.76
CA ASN A 344 8.41 -28.61 7.92
C ASN A 344 9.84 -28.44 7.41
N LYS A 345 10.80 -29.22 7.93
CA LYS A 345 12.20 -29.18 7.46
C LYS A 345 12.32 -29.65 6.03
#